data_AF-A0A382M735-F1
#
_entry.id   AF-A0A382M735-F1
#
_cell.length_a   1.000
_cell.length_b   1.000
_cell.length_c   1.000
_cell.angle_alpha   90.00
_cell.angle_beta   90.00
_cell.angle_gamma   90.00
#
_symmetry.space_group_name_H-M   'P 1'
#
loop_
_entity.id
_entity.type
_entity.pdbx_description
1 polymer ?
#
loop_
_entity_poly.entity_id
_entity_poly.type
_entity_poly.pdbx_seq_one_letter_code
_entity_poly.pdbx_strand_id
1 'polypeptide(L)'
;VRPPIKLTPNEDPSKYAQEGYCIFRQQFTSKEMELYQQTLDSMLDRLRPGEKPQFMFEPHVGSQHWRTWLSLSRHPKILDAVESVLGSNLILILSHFIIKGNEDVMNIGWHQDQRYWLHGVEGDRLCTVWLAFNETNR
;
A
#
# COMPACT_ATOMS: atom_id res chain seq x y z
N VAL A 1 25.15 -27.31 12.52
CA VAL A 1 24.09 -26.56 11.81
C VAL A 1 23.34 -25.75 12.85
N ARG A 2 23.31 -24.41 12.75
CA ARG A 2 22.47 -23.61 13.67
C ARG A 2 20.99 -23.94 13.38
N PRO A 3 20.15 -24.17 14.40
CA PRO A 3 18.73 -24.40 14.16
C PRO A 3 18.13 -23.19 13.42
N PRO A 4 17.17 -23.40 12.52
CA PRO A 4 16.52 -22.31 11.83
C PRO A 4 15.85 -21.40 12.87
N ILE A 5 16.28 -20.14 12.90
CA ILE A 5 15.62 -19.12 13.69
C ILE A 5 14.29 -18.85 12.99
N LYS A 6 13.18 -19.18 13.65
CA LYS A 6 11.86 -18.77 13.19
C LYS A 6 11.73 -17.27 13.43
N LEU A 7 12.04 -16.47 12.41
CA LEU A 7 11.80 -15.04 12.44
C LEU A 7 10.28 -14.83 12.48
N THR A 8 9.81 -14.16 13.54
CA THR A 8 8.44 -13.66 13.63
C THR A 8 8.38 -12.30 12.94
N PRO A 9 7.36 -12.01 12.13
CA PRO A 9 7.20 -10.68 11.56
C PRO A 9 7.09 -9.61 12.65
N ASN A 10 7.61 -8.41 12.39
CA ASN A 10 7.44 -7.28 13.30
C ASN A 10 5.99 -6.82 13.31
N GLU A 11 5.35 -6.84 14.48
CA GLU A 11 4.01 -6.30 14.74
C GLU A 11 4.04 -5.23 15.84
N ASP A 12 5.24 -4.79 16.24
CA ASP A 12 5.49 -3.77 17.25
C ASP A 12 5.99 -2.49 16.58
N PRO A 13 5.20 -1.40 16.56
CA PRO A 13 5.57 -0.14 15.96
C PRO A 13 6.87 0.46 16.51
N SER A 14 7.22 0.17 17.77
CA SER A 14 8.44 0.69 18.40
C SER A 14 9.72 0.15 17.75
N LYS A 15 9.63 -0.98 17.04
CA LYS A 15 10.75 -1.60 16.31
C LYS A 15 10.87 -1.13 14.87
N TYR A 16 9.93 -0.33 14.36
CA TYR A 16 9.91 0.10 12.96
C TYR A 16 11.23 0.77 12.54
N ALA A 17 11.77 1.66 13.37
CA ALA A 17 13.03 2.36 13.08
C ALA A 17 14.23 1.42 12.94
N GLN A 18 14.23 0.27 13.64
CA GLN A 18 15.31 -0.71 13.59
C GLN A 18 15.11 -1.74 12.49
N GLU A 19 13.88 -2.18 12.25
CA GLU A 19 13.56 -3.29 11.35
C GLU A 19 13.12 -2.84 9.95
N GLY A 20 12.72 -1.58 9.77
CA GLY A 20 12.29 -1.00 8.50
C GLY A 20 10.89 -1.40 8.03
N TYR A 21 10.15 -2.20 8.81
CA TYR A 21 8.75 -2.56 8.54
C TYR A 21 7.99 -2.86 9.83
N CYS A 22 6.66 -2.78 9.78
CA CYS A 22 5.74 -3.21 10.83
C CYS A 22 4.43 -3.68 10.18
N ILE A 23 3.89 -4.82 10.63
CA ILE A 23 2.66 -5.41 10.12
C ILE A 23 1.52 -5.10 11.09
N PHE A 24 0.46 -4.49 10.56
CA PHE A 24 -0.78 -4.25 11.27
C PHE A 24 -1.84 -5.23 10.75
N ARG A 25 -2.11 -6.30 11.50
CA ARG A 25 -3.06 -7.33 11.06
C ARG A 25 -4.51 -6.92 11.26
N GLN A 26 -5.38 -7.47 10.41
CA GLN A 26 -6.84 -7.43 10.56
C GLN A 26 -7.40 -6.02 10.77
N GLN A 27 -6.74 -5.01 10.19
CA GLN A 27 -7.18 -3.62 10.29
C GLN A 27 -8.55 -3.42 9.63
N PHE A 28 -8.80 -4.13 8.53
CA PHE A 28 -10.07 -4.04 7.83
C PHE A 28 -10.76 -5.40 7.77
N THR A 29 -12.06 -5.40 8.02
CA THR A 29 -12.93 -6.54 7.73
C THR A 29 -13.30 -6.56 6.24
N SER A 30 -13.73 -7.71 5.72
CA SER A 30 -14.23 -7.81 4.34
C SER A 30 -15.39 -6.85 4.06
N LYS A 31 -16.20 -6.55 5.08
CA LYS A 31 -17.32 -5.59 4.98
C LYS A 31 -16.84 -4.16 4.84
N GLU A 32 -15.82 -3.76 5.59
CA GLU A 32 -15.20 -2.43 5.47
C GLU A 32 -14.50 -2.25 4.12
N MET A 33 -13.93 -3.34 3.57
CA MET A 33 -13.26 -3.31 2.26
C MET A 33 -14.21 -3.41 1.06
N GLU A 34 -15.47 -3.82 1.26
CA GLU A 34 -16.41 -4.13 0.19
C GLU A 34 -16.57 -2.96 -0.81
N LEU A 35 -16.73 -1.74 -0.32
CA LEU A 35 -16.85 -0.55 -1.16
C LEU A 35 -15.60 -0.35 -2.04
N TYR A 36 -14.42 -0.48 -1.44
CA TYR A 36 -13.15 -0.26 -2.13
C TYR A 36 -12.90 -1.36 -3.17
N GLN A 37 -13.22 -2.61 -2.84
CA GLN A 37 -13.12 -3.74 -3.75
C GLN A 37 -14.06 -3.56 -4.95
N GLN A 38 -15.35 -3.29 -4.72
CA GLN A 38 -16.32 -3.05 -5.79
C GLN A 38 -15.94 -1.87 -6.67
N THR A 39 -15.36 -0.81 -6.08
CA THR A 39 -14.87 0.35 -6.84
C THR A 39 -13.69 -0.03 -7.73
N LEU A 40 -12.73 -0.81 -7.20
CA LEU A 40 -11.60 -1.31 -7.98
C LEU A 40 -12.06 -2.22 -9.12
N ASP A 41 -12.95 -3.18 -8.83
CA ASP A 41 -13.50 -4.11 -9.82
C ASP A 41 -14.20 -3.34 -10.95
N SER A 42 -15.02 -2.34 -10.61
CA SER A 42 -15.68 -1.49 -11.61
C SER A 42 -14.69 -0.68 -12.46
N MET A 43 -13.54 -0.29 -11.91
CA MET A 43 -12.48 0.37 -12.68
C MET A 43 -11.78 -0.62 -13.63
N LEU A 44 -11.56 -1.86 -13.19
CA LEU A 44 -10.95 -2.91 -14.00
C LEU A 44 -11.84 -3.34 -15.17
N ASP A 45 -13.15 -3.47 -14.94
CA ASP A 45 -14.15 -3.82 -15.97
C ASP A 45 -14.25 -2.77 -17.09
N ARG A 46 -13.76 -1.55 -16.84
CA ARG A 46 -13.80 -0.42 -17.78
C ARG A 46 -12.49 -0.22 -18.55
N LEU A 47 -11.48 -1.04 -18.30
CA LEU A 47 -10.21 -0.95 -19.04
C LEU A 47 -10.45 -1.19 -20.53
N ARG A 48 -9.89 -0.30 -21.35
CA ARG A 48 -9.96 -0.41 -22.80
C ARG A 48 -8.95 -1.44 -23.31
N PRO A 49 -9.14 -2.02 -24.51
CA PRO A 49 -8.13 -2.86 -25.13
C PRO A 49 -6.77 -2.16 -25.18
N GLY A 50 -5.74 -2.81 -24.62
CA GLY A 50 -4.38 -2.26 -24.52
C GLY A 50 -4.09 -1.44 -23.24
N GLU A 51 -5.11 -1.07 -22.46
CA GLU A 51 -4.89 -0.54 -21.11
C GLU A 51 -4.54 -1.69 -20.16
N LYS A 52 -3.58 -1.40 -19.30
CA LYS A 52 -3.03 -2.35 -18.35
C LYS A 52 -3.39 -1.89 -16.93
N PRO A 53 -3.92 -2.78 -16.06
CA PRO A 53 -4.23 -2.44 -14.67
C PRO A 53 -3.04 -1.82 -13.92
N GLN A 54 -1.82 -2.17 -14.33
CA GLN A 54 -0.57 -1.68 -13.77
C GLN A 54 -0.30 -0.18 -14.01
N PHE A 55 -1.13 0.52 -14.80
CA PHE A 55 -1.03 1.97 -15.02
C PHE A 55 -1.99 2.79 -14.14
N MET A 56 -2.64 2.18 -13.16
CA MET A 56 -3.60 2.86 -12.28
C MET A 56 -2.90 3.64 -11.15
N PHE A 57 -2.15 4.68 -11.55
CA PHE A 57 -1.42 5.59 -10.67
C PHE A 57 -2.32 6.71 -10.13
N GLU A 58 -2.02 7.15 -8.90
CA GLU A 58 -2.63 8.29 -8.22
C GLU A 58 -4.17 8.33 -8.29
N PRO A 59 -4.86 7.23 -7.94
CA PRO A 59 -6.32 7.16 -8.03
C PRO A 59 -7.00 8.18 -7.10
N HIS A 60 -6.32 8.64 -6.05
CA HIS A 60 -6.77 9.72 -5.17
C HIS A 60 -6.81 11.12 -5.81
N VAL A 61 -6.25 11.28 -7.02
CA VAL A 61 -6.28 12.51 -7.83
C VAL A 61 -6.97 12.28 -9.17
N GLY A 62 -6.51 11.29 -9.94
CA GLY A 62 -6.87 11.13 -11.35
C GLY A 62 -8.11 10.29 -11.63
N SER A 63 -8.62 9.55 -10.63
CA SER A 63 -9.79 8.68 -10.83
C SER A 63 -11.10 9.46 -10.75
N GLN A 64 -12.13 9.01 -11.47
CA GLN A 64 -13.52 9.45 -11.24
C GLN A 64 -13.97 9.15 -9.80
N HIS A 65 -13.36 8.17 -9.14
CA HIS A 65 -13.60 7.77 -7.76
C HIS A 65 -12.60 8.38 -6.76
N TRP A 66 -11.95 9.51 -7.10
CA TRP A 66 -10.90 10.12 -6.27
C TRP A 66 -11.28 10.32 -4.80
N ARG A 67 -12.55 10.65 -4.50
CA ARG A 67 -13.03 10.79 -3.12
C ARG A 67 -12.97 9.47 -2.35
N THR A 68 -13.38 8.37 -2.97
CA THR A 68 -13.30 7.03 -2.38
C THR A 68 -11.85 6.69 -2.01
N TRP A 69 -10.92 6.94 -2.93
CA TRP A 69 -9.52 6.62 -2.73
C TRP A 69 -8.82 7.55 -1.74
N LEU A 70 -9.11 8.85 -1.78
CA LEU A 70 -8.60 9.80 -0.80
C LEU A 70 -9.16 9.51 0.61
N SER A 71 -10.42 9.09 0.71
CA SER A 71 -11.02 8.66 1.97
C SER A 71 -10.34 7.41 2.53
N LEU A 72 -9.99 6.43 1.69
CA LEU A 72 -9.20 5.26 2.11
C LEU A 72 -7.81 5.68 2.60
N SER A 73 -7.10 6.52 1.85
CA SER A 73 -5.77 7.00 2.25
C SER A 73 -5.79 7.82 3.55
N ARG A 74 -6.94 8.37 3.94
CA ARG A 74 -7.16 9.12 5.20
C ARG A 74 -7.92 8.32 6.24
N HIS A 75 -8.12 7.03 6.05
CA HIS A 75 -8.91 6.21 6.96
C HIS A 75 -8.26 6.21 8.35
N PRO A 76 -9.00 6.40 9.47
CA PRO A 76 -8.42 6.48 10.80
C PRO A 76 -7.50 5.32 11.13
N LYS A 77 -7.88 4.07 10.83
CA LYS A 77 -7.03 2.89 11.05
C LYS A 77 -5.68 2.91 10.30
N ILE A 78 -5.63 3.57 9.13
CA ILE A 78 -4.37 3.76 8.39
C ILE A 78 -3.56 4.87 9.05
N LEU A 79 -4.19 6.00 9.37
CA LEU A 79 -3.52 7.11 10.03
C LEU A 79 -2.96 6.72 11.39
N ASP A 80 -3.74 6.03 12.23
CA ASP A 80 -3.29 5.53 13.54
C ASP A 80 -2.06 4.64 13.41
N ALA A 81 -2.02 3.76 12.40
CA ALA A 81 -0.88 2.90 12.13
C ALA A 81 0.36 3.70 11.70
N VAL A 82 0.20 4.67 10.79
CA VAL A 82 1.31 5.51 10.31
C VAL A 82 1.82 6.46 11.40
N GLU A 83 0.92 7.10 12.14
CA GLU A 83 1.27 8.00 13.24
C GLU A 83 1.98 7.27 14.38
N SER A 84 1.69 5.98 14.59
CA SER A 84 2.42 5.16 15.58
C SER A 84 3.91 4.93 15.23
N VAL A 85 4.30 5.13 13.96
CA VAL A 85 5.70 4.95 13.50
C VAL A 85 6.38 6.26 13.11
N LEU A 86 5.68 7.18 12.44
CA LEU A 86 6.25 8.46 11.96
C LEU A 86 5.89 9.67 12.84
N GLY A 87 4.88 9.56 13.69
CA GLY A 87 4.26 10.69 14.37
C GLY A 87 3.23 11.42 13.49
N SER A 88 2.69 12.52 14.02
CA SER A 88 1.61 13.29 13.39
C SER A 88 2.10 14.26 12.31
N ASN A 89 1.16 15.00 11.69
CA ASN A 89 1.40 15.94 10.58
C ASN A 89 1.86 15.24 9.29
N LEU A 90 1.05 14.27 8.87
CA LEU A 90 1.30 13.46 7.69
C LEU A 90 0.85 14.16 6.40
N ILE A 91 1.61 13.94 5.32
CA ILE A 91 1.26 14.34 3.96
C ILE A 91 1.21 13.07 3.10
N LEU A 92 0.11 12.88 2.37
CA LEU A 92 0.03 11.85 1.33
C LEU A 92 0.77 12.37 0.09
N ILE A 93 1.87 11.71 -0.28
CA ILE A 93 2.65 12.07 -1.47
C ILE A 93 2.05 11.43 -2.73
N LEU A 94 1.78 10.13 -2.67
CA LEU A 94 1.22 9.37 -3.79
C LEU A 94 0.40 8.18 -3.29
N SER A 95 -0.45 7.64 -4.15
CA SER A 95 -1.02 6.31 -3.97
C SER A 95 -1.04 5.57 -5.31
N HIS A 96 -0.92 4.24 -5.28
CA HIS A 96 -0.81 3.43 -6.49
C HIS A 96 -1.33 2.02 -6.21
N PHE A 97 -2.05 1.44 -7.17
CA PHE A 97 -2.44 0.03 -7.12
C PHE A 97 -1.38 -0.85 -7.76
N ILE A 98 -0.98 -1.90 -7.04
CA ILE A 98 -0.13 -2.94 -7.61
C ILE A 98 -1.00 -4.17 -7.85
N ILE A 99 -1.36 -4.37 -9.12
CA ILE A 99 -2.28 -5.41 -9.58
C ILE A 99 -1.48 -6.45 -10.35
N LYS A 100 -1.39 -7.66 -9.78
CA LYS A 100 -0.74 -8.82 -10.41
C LYS A 100 -1.83 -9.74 -10.96
N GLY A 101 -2.00 -9.73 -12.28
CA GLY A 101 -2.92 -10.64 -12.98
C GLY A 101 -2.30 -12.02 -13.22
N ASN A 102 -3.09 -12.95 -13.75
CA ASN A 102 -2.62 -14.30 -14.07
C ASN A 102 -1.78 -14.38 -15.35
N GLU A 103 -1.98 -13.43 -16.29
CA GLU A 103 -1.40 -13.51 -17.63
C GLU A 103 -0.09 -12.73 -17.79
N ASP A 104 0.16 -11.73 -16.93
CA ASP A 104 1.37 -10.91 -16.93
C ASP A 104 2.11 -11.06 -15.60
N VAL A 105 3.23 -11.80 -15.61
CA VAL A 105 4.10 -11.96 -14.43
C VAL A 105 4.96 -10.70 -14.25
N MET A 106 4.33 -9.63 -13.78
CA MET A 106 5.04 -8.43 -13.34
C MET A 106 5.86 -8.77 -12.09
N ASN A 107 7.15 -8.97 -12.29
CA ASN A 107 8.10 -9.13 -11.20
C ASN A 107 8.61 -7.75 -10.76
N ILE A 108 8.45 -7.44 -9.47
CA ILE A 108 8.98 -6.23 -8.87
C ILE A 108 10.36 -6.60 -8.34
N GLY A 109 11.40 -6.18 -9.07
CA GLY A 109 12.79 -6.40 -8.65
C GLY A 109 13.11 -5.73 -7.32
N TRP A 110 14.17 -6.19 -6.65
CA TRP A 110 14.65 -5.54 -5.43
C TRP A 110 15.01 -4.08 -5.67
N HIS A 111 14.47 -3.18 -4.84
CA HIS A 111 14.71 -1.74 -4.94
C HIS A 111 14.49 -1.03 -3.60
N GLN A 112 14.79 0.27 -3.57
CA GLN A 112 14.41 1.22 -2.52
C GLN A 112 13.57 2.32 -3.16
N ASP A 113 12.37 2.56 -2.65
CA ASP A 113 11.41 3.53 -3.21
C ASP A 113 11.99 4.94 -3.31
N GLN A 114 12.83 5.34 -2.35
CA GLN A 114 13.47 6.66 -2.31
C GLN A 114 14.25 7.00 -3.59
N ARG A 115 14.71 6.00 -4.34
CA ARG A 115 15.41 6.23 -5.62
C ARG A 115 14.50 6.68 -6.76
N TYR A 116 13.18 6.46 -6.63
CA TYR A 116 12.18 6.80 -7.64
C TYR A 116 11.41 8.07 -7.32
N TRP A 117 11.46 8.56 -6.09
CA TRP A 117 10.79 9.80 -5.71
C TRP A 117 11.52 11.00 -6.32
N LEU A 118 10.74 11.93 -6.88
CA LEU A 118 11.23 13.15 -7.54
C LEU A 118 12.19 13.91 -6.61
N HIS A 119 13.15 14.63 -7.21
CA HIS A 119 14.03 15.56 -6.52
C HIS A 119 13.21 16.49 -5.60
N GLY A 120 13.42 16.40 -4.28
CA GLY A 120 12.78 17.28 -3.30
C GLY A 120 12.19 16.59 -2.06
N VAL A 121 12.05 15.26 -2.07
CA VAL A 121 11.67 14.50 -0.86
C VAL A 121 12.92 13.80 -0.31
N GLU A 122 13.53 14.42 0.70
CA GLU A 122 14.74 13.92 1.36
C GLU A 122 14.46 13.65 2.85
N GLY A 123 15.13 12.65 3.42
CA GLY A 123 15.06 12.31 4.83
C GLY A 123 14.58 10.88 5.11
N ASP A 124 14.54 10.54 6.40
CA ASP A 124 14.19 9.23 6.96
C ASP A 124 12.75 9.17 7.53
N ARG A 125 12.04 10.31 7.54
CA ARG A 125 10.65 10.41 8.02
C ARG A 125 9.64 10.18 6.91
N LEU A 126 9.74 9.02 6.27
CA LEU A 126 8.87 8.63 5.17
C LEU A 126 8.63 7.11 5.21
N CYS A 127 7.39 6.71 4.97
CA CYS A 127 7.00 5.30 4.93
C CYS A 127 6.01 5.04 3.78
N THR A 128 6.02 3.80 3.30
CA THR A 128 5.01 3.29 2.38
C THR A 128 4.02 2.42 3.15
N VAL A 129 2.72 2.69 3.02
CA VAL A 129 1.66 1.80 3.51
C VAL A 129 1.30 0.81 2.41
N TRP A 130 1.49 -0.48 2.71
CA TRP A 130 1.03 -1.57 1.86
C TRP A 130 -0.28 -2.15 2.42
N LEU A 131 -1.38 -1.88 1.72
CA LEU A 131 -2.69 -2.42 2.06
C LEU A 131 -3.04 -3.57 1.11
N ALA A 132 -3.16 -4.77 1.67
CA ALA A 132 -3.66 -5.93 0.94
C ALA A 132 -5.18 -5.81 0.72
N PHE A 133 -5.61 -5.83 -0.54
CA PHE A 133 -7.03 -5.90 -0.91
C PHE A 133 -7.54 -7.36 -0.93
N ASN A 134 -6.64 -8.30 -1.20
CA ASN A 134 -6.89 -9.73 -1.27
C ASN A 134 -5.89 -10.51 -0.41
N GLU A 135 -6.15 -11.81 -0.20
CA GLU A 135 -5.23 -12.66 0.55
C GLU A 135 -3.85 -12.73 -0.11
N THR A 136 -2.81 -12.46 0.68
CA THR A 136 -1.40 -12.52 0.26
C THR A 136 -0.70 -13.73 0.88
N ASN A 137 -1.01 -14.93 0.39
CA ASN A 137 -0.50 -16.19 0.92
C ASN A 137 0.47 -16.92 -0.03
N ARG A 138 0.97 -16.23 -1.05
CA ARG A 138 1.93 -16.74 -2.04
C ARG A 138 3.05 -15.75 -2.30
#